data_AF-A0A7X0U6G9-F1
#
_entry.id   AF-A0A7X0U6G9-F1
#
_cell.length_a   1.000
_cell.length_b   1.000
_cell.length_c   1.000
_cell.angle_alpha   90.00
_cell.angle_beta   90.00
_cell.angle_gamma   90.00
#
_symmetry.space_group_name_H-M   'P 1'
#
loop_
_entity.id
_entity.type
_entity.pdbx_description
1 polymer ?
#
loop_
_entity_poly.entity_id
_entity_poly.type
_entity_poly.pdbx_seq_one_letter_code
_entity_poly.pdbx_strand_id
1 'polypeptide(L)'
;MRHADRIGLADGHQWGEHDVGTNGIGTALATGRPVHVYSEEHLMRVLHVWSCSAAPITDPDSGRVIGCVDVSGTARSLHPATVALVAATAKLAETQLAVRMHERDERLRRRFESLRGRPGILLSSTGRVITGDPGGDLGERVHLGKQAGSRLILRDGTAALLEPFSDGFLLRPGPAAAPPGLTLSLLGEGTPTASYGDDARPLSLRHAELLALLALHPHGLTAEQLSFHLYGDDGNPVTIRAEIHRLRGQLGGAIAAKPYRLVCPVEADFMKVRRLLSSGDPAGVARAYPGPLLPRSESPELRRERDELEAQVRAFLLRRGGPEELWAYAQTCNGRDDYEVLERLAALPPTDLRSAAARSRLHS
;
A
#
# COMPACT_ATOMS: atom_id res chain seq x y z
N MET A 1 0.56 37.65 -44.47
CA MET A 1 -0.40 36.53 -44.28
C MET A 1 -0.23 35.45 -45.33
N ARG A 2 -0.44 35.67 -46.65
CA ARG A 2 -0.33 34.60 -47.70
C ARG A 2 0.98 33.78 -47.76
N HIS A 3 2.09 34.25 -47.20
CA HIS A 3 3.37 33.52 -47.14
C HIS A 3 3.53 32.66 -45.86
N ALA A 4 2.82 33.00 -44.78
CA ALA A 4 2.85 32.28 -43.51
C ALA A 4 2.00 31.00 -43.56
N ASP A 5 0.84 31.05 -44.21
CA ASP A 5 -0.04 29.89 -44.41
C ASP A 5 0.67 28.77 -45.22
N ARG A 6 1.54 29.15 -46.16
CA ARG A 6 2.32 28.23 -47.01
C ARG A 6 3.40 27.45 -46.26
N ILE A 7 3.77 27.89 -45.06
CA ILE A 7 4.76 27.21 -44.22
C ILE A 7 4.14 26.59 -42.96
N GLY A 8 2.80 26.54 -42.88
CA GLY A 8 2.11 25.91 -41.75
C GLY A 8 2.09 26.75 -40.47
N LEU A 9 2.33 28.08 -40.56
CA LEU A 9 2.08 29.00 -39.44
C LEU A 9 0.57 29.29 -39.34
N ALA A 10 -0.18 28.24 -39.00
CA ALA A 10 -1.63 28.26 -38.85
C ALA A 10 -2.04 27.43 -37.64
N ASP A 11 -3.25 27.67 -37.14
CA ASP A 11 -3.78 26.98 -35.96
C ASP A 11 -3.71 25.45 -36.10
N GLY A 12 -3.37 24.77 -35.00
CA GLY A 12 -3.29 23.31 -34.93
C GLY A 12 -1.99 22.68 -35.46
N HIS A 13 -1.03 23.46 -35.97
CA HIS A 13 0.25 22.93 -36.44
C HIS A 13 1.25 22.72 -35.31
N GLN A 14 2.04 21.64 -35.40
CA GLN A 14 3.03 21.26 -34.39
C GLN A 14 4.41 21.82 -34.76
N TRP A 15 4.91 22.73 -33.92
CA TRP A 15 6.19 23.43 -34.11
C TRP A 15 7.28 22.99 -33.12
N GLY A 16 7.08 21.82 -32.50
CA GLY A 16 8.08 21.22 -31.63
C GLY A 16 9.40 21.04 -32.37
N GLU A 17 10.52 21.23 -31.66
CA GLU A 17 11.85 21.08 -32.26
C GLU A 17 12.08 19.66 -32.80
N HIS A 18 11.39 18.68 -32.24
CA HIS A 18 11.40 17.28 -32.71
C HIS A 18 10.78 17.10 -34.10
N ASP A 19 9.83 17.96 -34.48
CA ASP A 19 9.02 17.82 -35.69
C ASP A 19 9.53 18.72 -36.82
N VAL A 20 9.94 19.94 -36.48
CA VAL A 20 10.34 20.97 -37.45
C VAL A 20 11.85 21.24 -37.41
N GLY A 21 12.57 20.69 -36.43
CA GLY A 21 13.97 21.03 -36.16
C GLY A 21 14.11 22.39 -35.48
N THR A 22 15.35 22.87 -35.35
CA THR A 22 15.65 24.17 -34.73
C THR A 22 14.81 25.28 -35.35
N ASN A 23 13.98 25.92 -34.51
CA ASN A 23 13.05 26.99 -34.86
C ASN A 23 12.70 27.80 -33.61
N GLY A 24 12.22 29.04 -33.77
CA GLY A 24 11.94 29.91 -32.62
C GLY A 24 11.04 29.29 -31.55
N ILE A 25 9.88 28.76 -31.94
CA ILE A 25 8.88 28.19 -31.02
C ILE A 25 9.43 26.94 -30.33
N GLY A 26 9.90 25.97 -31.12
CA GLY A 26 10.40 24.69 -30.63
C GLY A 26 11.60 24.87 -29.69
N THR A 27 12.56 25.71 -30.09
CA THR A 27 13.77 25.96 -29.31
C THR A 27 13.46 26.75 -28.02
N ALA A 28 12.51 27.71 -28.03
CA ALA A 28 12.07 28.38 -26.80
C ALA A 28 11.42 27.41 -25.81
N LEU A 29 10.57 26.50 -26.30
CA LEU A 29 9.91 25.48 -25.48
C LEU A 29 10.92 24.47 -24.91
N ALA A 30 11.90 24.03 -25.72
CA ALA A 30 12.91 23.06 -25.31
C ALA A 30 13.93 23.64 -24.31
N THR A 31 14.35 24.89 -24.53
CA THR A 31 15.36 25.55 -23.68
C THR A 31 14.78 26.19 -22.41
N GLY A 32 13.47 26.46 -22.39
CA GLY A 32 12.84 27.21 -21.30
C GLY A 32 13.35 28.64 -21.19
N ARG A 33 13.88 29.22 -22.28
CA ARG A 33 14.44 30.58 -22.31
C ARG A 33 13.97 31.35 -23.56
N PRO A 34 13.92 32.69 -23.50
CA PRO A 34 13.74 33.49 -24.70
C PRO A 34 14.87 33.28 -25.70
N VAL A 35 14.52 33.17 -26.98
CA VAL A 35 15.48 32.92 -28.07
C VAL A 35 15.19 33.83 -29.27
N HIS A 36 16.25 34.09 -30.03
CA HIS A 36 16.17 34.56 -31.40
C HIS A 36 16.73 33.47 -32.30
N VAL A 37 16.00 33.09 -33.33
CA VAL A 37 16.50 32.19 -34.37
C VAL A 37 16.47 32.98 -35.68
N TYR A 38 17.65 33.24 -36.21
CA TYR A 38 17.86 34.08 -37.37
C TYR A 38 18.03 33.24 -38.63
N SER A 39 17.14 33.44 -39.62
CA SER A 39 17.34 32.99 -41.00
C SER A 39 17.85 31.53 -41.11
N GLU A 40 19.12 31.34 -41.45
CA GLU A 40 19.77 30.04 -41.68
C GLU A 40 19.99 29.21 -40.41
N GLU A 41 19.80 29.79 -39.22
CA GLU A 41 19.79 29.07 -37.94
C GLU A 41 18.59 28.11 -37.83
N HIS A 42 17.55 28.29 -38.65
CA HIS A 42 16.51 27.30 -38.78
C HIS A 42 17.04 26.03 -39.45
N LEU A 43 16.67 24.86 -38.93
CA LEU A 43 17.08 23.59 -39.54
C LEU A 43 16.49 23.41 -40.95
N MET A 44 15.22 23.77 -41.11
CA MET A 44 14.49 23.61 -42.37
C MET A 44 14.76 24.79 -43.30
N ARG A 45 15.31 24.51 -44.49
CA ARG A 45 15.64 25.54 -45.50
C ARG A 45 14.45 26.39 -45.92
N VAL A 46 13.23 25.84 -45.91
CA VAL A 46 12.01 26.60 -46.23
C VAL A 46 11.76 27.76 -45.26
N LEU A 47 12.32 27.69 -44.04
CA LEU A 47 12.21 28.71 -43.01
C LEU A 47 13.34 29.75 -43.08
N HIS A 48 14.35 29.59 -43.94
CA HIS A 48 15.49 30.52 -44.02
C HIS A 48 15.12 31.94 -44.45
N VAL A 49 13.92 32.15 -44.99
CA VAL A 49 13.39 33.50 -45.29
C VAL A 49 12.93 34.23 -44.01
N TRP A 50 12.77 33.50 -42.92
CA TRP A 50 12.17 33.95 -41.67
C TRP A 50 13.20 34.04 -40.55
N SER A 51 12.97 34.99 -39.66
CA SER A 51 13.57 35.03 -38.34
C SER A 51 12.45 35.02 -37.30
N CYS A 52 12.72 34.43 -36.15
CA CYS A 52 11.76 34.22 -35.08
C CYS A 52 12.32 34.76 -33.76
N SER A 53 11.49 35.46 -33.00
CA SER A 53 11.76 35.82 -31.62
C SER A 53 10.70 35.17 -30.75
N ALA A 54 11.11 34.28 -29.87
CA ALA A 54 10.19 33.46 -29.09
C ALA A 54 10.54 33.48 -27.61
N ALA A 55 9.53 33.43 -26.74
CA ALA A 55 9.69 33.32 -25.30
C ALA A 55 8.71 32.31 -24.70
N PRO A 56 9.14 31.39 -23.82
CA PRO A 56 8.26 30.42 -23.20
C PRO A 56 7.39 31.06 -22.11
N ILE A 57 6.24 30.44 -21.85
CA ILE A 57 5.35 30.75 -20.74
C ILE A 57 5.44 29.61 -19.74
N THR A 58 5.83 29.92 -18.52
CA THR A 58 5.97 28.97 -17.41
C THR A 58 4.74 29.01 -16.52
N ASP A 59 4.18 27.85 -16.19
CA ASP A 59 3.12 27.73 -15.20
C ASP A 59 3.66 28.08 -13.81
N PRO A 60 3.10 29.10 -13.12
CA PRO A 60 3.54 29.47 -11.78
C PRO A 60 3.24 28.41 -10.70
N ASP A 61 2.37 27.44 -10.99
CA ASP A 61 2.07 26.34 -10.06
C ASP A 61 3.11 25.21 -10.17
N SER A 62 3.27 24.61 -11.36
CA SER A 62 4.13 23.45 -11.57
C SER A 62 5.59 23.80 -11.93
N GLY A 63 5.87 25.05 -12.30
CA GLY A 63 7.17 25.46 -12.83
C GLY A 63 7.47 24.92 -14.24
N ARG A 64 6.50 24.27 -14.89
CA ARG A 64 6.66 23.69 -16.23
C ARG A 64 6.35 24.72 -17.32
N VAL A 65 7.05 24.63 -18.44
CA VAL A 65 6.68 25.39 -19.65
C VAL A 65 5.36 24.85 -20.20
N ILE A 66 4.39 25.73 -20.40
CA ILE A 66 3.03 25.40 -20.86
C ILE A 66 2.67 26.03 -22.20
N GLY A 67 3.52 26.90 -22.73
CA GLY A 67 3.29 27.58 -23.99
C GLY A 67 4.44 28.51 -24.38
N CYS A 68 4.24 29.28 -25.45
CA CYS A 68 5.23 30.20 -25.98
C CYS A 68 4.53 31.39 -26.66
N VAL A 69 5.15 32.57 -26.59
CA VAL A 69 4.84 33.74 -27.43
C VAL A 69 5.93 33.86 -28.47
N ASP A 70 5.56 33.84 -29.76
CA ASP A 70 6.49 34.01 -30.88
C ASP A 70 6.06 35.19 -31.75
N VAL A 71 7.07 35.91 -32.26
CA VAL A 71 6.91 36.84 -33.38
C VAL A 71 7.86 36.41 -34.49
N SER A 72 7.26 36.00 -35.59
CA SER A 72 7.95 35.64 -36.83
C SER A 72 7.86 36.79 -37.84
N GLY A 73 8.98 37.08 -38.51
CA GLY A 73 9.04 38.06 -39.58
C GLY A 73 10.06 37.64 -40.62
N THR A 74 10.08 38.32 -41.77
CA THR A 74 11.16 38.08 -42.73
C THR A 74 12.50 38.49 -42.11
N ALA A 75 13.60 37.84 -42.49
CA ALA A 75 14.92 38.09 -41.89
C ALA A 75 15.40 39.56 -41.97
N ARG A 76 14.84 40.35 -42.89
CA ARG A 76 15.14 41.79 -43.05
C ARG A 76 14.27 42.71 -42.18
N SER A 77 13.15 42.20 -41.67
CA SER A 77 12.13 43.01 -40.97
C SER A 77 12.08 42.76 -39.47
N LEU A 78 12.54 41.61 -38.99
CA LEU A 78 12.51 41.29 -37.56
C LEU A 78 13.81 41.75 -36.89
N HIS A 79 13.70 42.77 -36.04
CA HIS A 79 14.84 43.29 -35.30
C HIS A 79 15.15 42.38 -34.08
N PRO A 80 16.42 42.08 -33.74
CA PRO A 80 16.76 41.24 -32.59
C PRO A 80 16.18 41.72 -31.25
N ALA A 81 15.95 43.03 -31.11
CA ALA A 81 15.29 43.60 -29.94
C ALA A 81 13.83 43.11 -29.73
N THR A 82 13.19 42.50 -30.75
CA THR A 82 11.86 41.90 -30.62
C THR A 82 11.83 40.77 -29.58
N VAL A 83 12.96 40.12 -29.29
CA VAL A 83 13.08 39.15 -28.19
C VAL A 83 12.65 39.76 -26.84
N ALA A 84 13.02 41.02 -26.57
CA ALA A 84 12.65 41.69 -25.33
C ALA A 84 11.13 41.91 -25.24
N LEU A 85 10.47 42.22 -26.37
CA LEU A 85 9.02 42.39 -26.43
C LEU A 85 8.28 41.08 -26.16
N VAL A 86 8.67 39.98 -26.83
CA VAL A 86 8.03 38.68 -26.61
C VAL A 86 8.31 38.14 -25.21
N ALA A 87 9.51 38.39 -24.66
CA ALA A 87 9.84 38.04 -23.28
C ALA A 87 8.99 38.82 -22.27
N ALA A 88 8.82 40.13 -22.45
CA ALA A 88 7.94 40.94 -21.61
C ALA A 88 6.48 40.48 -21.70
N THR A 89 6.02 40.12 -22.90
CA THR A 89 4.65 39.61 -23.14
C THR A 89 4.43 38.26 -22.45
N ALA A 90 5.36 37.32 -22.59
CA ALA A 90 5.33 36.05 -21.89
C ALA A 90 5.32 36.26 -20.37
N LYS A 91 6.14 37.19 -19.86
CA LYS A 91 6.18 37.48 -18.43
C LYS A 91 4.87 38.06 -17.89
N LEU A 92 4.22 38.93 -18.67
CA LEU A 92 2.90 39.45 -18.33
C LEU A 92 1.86 38.33 -18.26
N ALA A 93 1.90 37.36 -19.20
CA ALA A 93 1.03 36.19 -19.16
C ALA A 93 1.27 35.33 -17.90
N GLU A 94 2.53 35.06 -17.55
CA GLU A 94 2.89 34.35 -16.32
C GLU A 94 2.38 35.08 -15.07
N THR A 95 2.52 36.41 -15.00
CA THR A 95 2.01 37.22 -13.89
C THR A 95 0.49 37.10 -13.78
N GLN A 96 -0.25 37.14 -14.90
CA GLN A 96 -1.70 36.97 -14.90
C GLN A 96 -2.12 35.56 -14.46
N LEU A 97 -1.39 34.52 -14.86
CA LEU A 97 -1.61 33.17 -14.36
C LEU A 97 -1.39 33.08 -12.85
N ALA A 98 -0.35 33.73 -12.33
CA ALA A 98 -0.03 33.74 -10.91
C ALA A 98 -1.12 34.45 -10.08
N VAL A 99 -1.65 35.57 -10.59
CA VAL A 99 -2.78 36.28 -9.97
C VAL A 99 -4.01 35.37 -9.89
N ARG A 100 -4.42 34.75 -11.01
CA ARG A 100 -5.56 33.84 -11.05
C ARG A 100 -5.40 32.63 -10.12
N MET A 101 -4.18 32.11 -10.03
CA MET A 101 -3.81 31.04 -9.11
C MET A 101 -4.02 31.48 -7.65
N HIS A 102 -3.52 32.66 -7.27
CA HIS A 102 -3.69 33.22 -5.93
C HIS A 102 -5.17 33.46 -5.58
N GLU A 103 -5.95 33.99 -6.52
CA GLU A 103 -7.39 34.18 -6.33
C GLU A 103 -8.13 32.86 -6.12
N ARG A 104 -7.73 31.79 -6.82
CA ARG A 104 -8.29 30.45 -6.63
C ARG A 104 -7.95 29.90 -5.25
N ASP A 105 -6.70 30.03 -4.82
CA ASP A 105 -6.26 29.60 -3.49
C ASP A 105 -7.02 30.35 -2.40
N GLU A 106 -7.23 31.65 -2.57
CA GLU A 106 -7.95 32.48 -1.61
C GLU A 106 -9.44 32.10 -1.52
N ARG A 107 -10.09 31.76 -2.64
CA ARG A 107 -11.44 31.20 -2.64
C ARG A 107 -11.51 29.88 -1.86
N LEU A 108 -10.50 29.01 -2.01
CA LEU A 108 -10.41 27.75 -1.28
C LEU A 108 -10.19 28.00 0.22
N ARG A 109 -9.31 28.94 0.61
CA ARG A 109 -9.07 29.32 2.03
C ARG A 109 -10.35 29.78 2.71
N ARG A 110 -11.09 30.72 2.11
CA ARG A 110 -12.35 31.22 2.70
C ARG A 110 -13.39 30.12 2.90
N ARG A 111 -13.49 29.18 1.95
CA ARG A 111 -14.36 28.01 2.09
C ARG A 111 -13.88 27.08 3.21
N PHE A 112 -12.57 26.86 3.31
CA PHE A 112 -11.98 26.05 4.37
C PHE A 112 -12.21 26.65 5.75
N GLU A 113 -12.03 27.96 5.92
CA GLU A 113 -12.30 28.67 7.18
C GLU A 113 -13.76 28.55 7.63
N SER A 114 -14.70 28.48 6.69
CA SER A 114 -16.13 28.29 6.99
C SER A 114 -16.47 26.92 7.61
N LEU A 115 -15.57 25.91 7.52
CA LEU A 115 -15.80 24.54 8.00
C LEU A 115 -15.74 24.36 9.53
N ARG A 116 -15.57 25.43 10.33
CA ARG A 116 -15.60 25.45 11.81
C ARG A 116 -14.97 24.20 12.47
N GLY A 117 -13.64 24.21 12.63
CA GLY A 117 -12.96 23.43 13.67
C GLY A 117 -12.63 21.96 13.35
N ARG A 118 -12.70 21.52 12.09
CA ARG A 118 -12.14 20.22 11.69
C ARG A 118 -10.67 20.37 11.28
N PRO A 119 -9.70 19.73 11.96
CA PRO A 119 -8.30 19.78 11.56
C PRO A 119 -8.11 19.13 10.18
N GLY A 120 -7.31 19.76 9.33
CA GLY A 120 -6.99 19.29 7.99
C GLY A 120 -6.09 20.26 7.24
N ILE A 121 -5.38 19.73 6.25
CA ILE A 121 -4.44 20.46 5.41
C ILE A 121 -5.11 20.67 4.04
N LEU A 122 -5.21 21.91 3.62
CA LEU A 122 -5.85 22.30 2.38
C LEU A 122 -4.85 22.25 1.22
N LEU A 123 -5.20 21.51 0.17
CA LEU A 123 -4.39 21.35 -1.03
C LEU A 123 -5.11 21.91 -2.26
N SER A 124 -4.35 22.46 -3.21
CA SER A 124 -4.85 22.78 -4.55
C SER A 124 -5.15 21.50 -5.36
N SER A 125 -5.79 21.63 -6.53
CA SER A 125 -6.03 20.48 -7.43
C SER A 125 -4.76 19.77 -7.91
N THR A 126 -3.62 20.44 -7.85
CA THR A 126 -2.32 19.89 -8.29
C THR A 126 -1.50 19.34 -7.12
N GLY A 127 -2.02 19.44 -5.89
CA GLY A 127 -1.38 18.93 -4.68
C GLY A 127 -0.50 19.92 -3.95
N ARG A 128 -0.40 21.18 -4.41
CA ARG A 128 0.29 22.24 -3.65
C ARG A 128 -0.40 22.48 -2.32
N VAL A 129 0.38 22.60 -1.24
CA VAL A 129 -0.12 22.91 0.10
C VAL A 129 -0.50 24.40 0.17
N ILE A 130 -1.75 24.70 0.50
CA ILE A 130 -2.28 26.08 0.59
C ILE A 130 -2.23 26.58 2.04
N THR A 131 -2.67 25.75 3.01
CA THR A 131 -2.65 26.05 4.44
C THR A 131 -2.90 24.79 5.28
N GLY A 132 -2.71 24.90 6.61
CA GLY A 132 -3.04 23.85 7.58
C GLY A 132 -1.89 22.92 7.96
N ASP A 133 -0.68 23.14 7.42
CA ASP A 133 0.55 22.40 7.76
C ASP A 133 1.49 23.27 8.62
N PRO A 134 1.25 23.38 9.95
CA PRO A 134 2.05 24.23 10.82
C PRO A 134 3.48 23.71 11.03
N GLY A 135 3.72 22.41 10.80
CA GLY A 135 5.05 21.78 10.93
C GLY A 135 5.88 21.86 9.65
N GLY A 136 5.24 22.03 8.50
CA GLY A 136 5.91 22.01 7.19
C GLY A 136 6.36 20.60 6.78
N ASP A 137 5.87 19.56 7.45
CA ASP A 137 6.33 18.17 7.29
C ASP A 137 5.96 17.58 5.91
N LEU A 138 4.95 18.15 5.26
CA LEU A 138 4.53 17.75 3.91
C LEU A 138 5.37 18.40 2.80
N GLY A 139 6.07 19.49 3.12
CA GLY A 139 6.69 20.36 2.13
C GLY A 139 5.68 21.14 1.29
N GLU A 140 6.15 21.73 0.18
CA GLU A 140 5.31 22.61 -0.65
C GLU A 140 4.22 21.87 -1.46
N ARG A 141 4.40 20.56 -1.72
CA ARG A 141 3.50 19.77 -2.57
C ARG A 141 3.40 18.31 -2.15
N VAL A 142 2.17 17.79 -2.19
CA VAL A 142 1.81 16.38 -2.02
C VAL A 142 1.54 15.74 -3.38
N HIS A 143 2.06 14.54 -3.62
CA HIS A 143 1.77 13.78 -4.83
C HIS A 143 0.37 13.17 -4.73
N LEU A 144 -0.59 13.79 -5.41
CA LEU A 144 -1.95 13.27 -5.55
C LEU A 144 -1.92 12.12 -6.55
N GLY A 145 -2.04 10.88 -6.08
CA GLY A 145 -2.20 9.71 -6.96
C GLY A 145 -3.49 9.79 -7.80
N LYS A 146 -3.78 8.75 -8.57
CA LYS A 146 -4.94 8.71 -9.50
C LYS A 146 -6.34 8.67 -8.82
N GLN A 147 -6.46 8.85 -7.50
CA GLN A 147 -7.73 8.64 -6.80
C GLN A 147 -7.99 9.68 -5.71
N ALA A 148 -9.07 10.44 -5.88
CA ALA A 148 -9.70 11.17 -4.78
C ALA A 148 -10.42 10.16 -3.86
N GLY A 149 -10.31 10.32 -2.54
CA GLY A 149 -10.85 9.37 -1.55
C GLY A 149 -9.88 8.26 -1.14
N SER A 150 -8.62 8.31 -1.58
CA SER A 150 -7.60 7.33 -1.21
C SER A 150 -6.92 7.68 0.12
N ARG A 151 -6.38 6.65 0.77
CA ARG A 151 -5.44 6.80 1.89
C ARG A 151 -4.05 7.12 1.34
N LEU A 152 -3.39 8.11 1.94
CA LEU A 152 -2.00 8.48 1.68
C LEU A 152 -1.17 8.17 2.92
N ILE A 153 0.00 7.58 2.72
CA ILE A 153 1.01 7.46 3.76
C ILE A 153 1.95 8.66 3.62
N LEU A 154 2.02 9.47 4.66
CA LEU A 154 2.88 10.65 4.72
C LEU A 154 4.34 10.25 5.02
N ARG A 155 5.28 11.19 4.85
CA ARG A 155 6.72 10.92 5.02
C ARG A 155 7.10 10.48 6.43
N ASP A 156 6.33 10.91 7.42
CA ASP A 156 6.45 10.53 8.83
C ASP A 156 5.80 9.17 9.16
N GLY A 157 5.23 8.49 8.16
CA GLY A 157 4.50 7.22 8.32
C GLY A 157 3.04 7.38 8.75
N THR A 158 2.55 8.61 8.94
CA THR A 158 1.16 8.87 9.33
C THR A 158 0.22 8.60 8.15
N ALA A 159 -0.90 7.93 8.43
CA ALA A 159 -1.96 7.74 7.44
C ALA A 159 -2.89 8.96 7.39
N ALA A 160 -3.08 9.50 6.20
CA ALA A 160 -4.00 10.61 5.94
C ALA A 160 -5.04 10.23 4.89
N LEU A 161 -6.23 10.79 5.00
CA LEU A 161 -7.31 10.63 4.03
C LEU A 161 -7.34 11.85 3.11
N LEU A 162 -7.29 11.60 1.79
CA LEU A 162 -7.40 12.64 0.78
C LEU A 162 -8.86 12.76 0.32
N GLU A 163 -9.55 13.81 0.73
CA GLU A 163 -10.94 14.06 0.37
C GLU A 163 -11.04 15.13 -0.73
N PRO A 164 -11.89 14.95 -1.76
CA PRO A 164 -12.21 16.05 -2.67
C PRO A 164 -12.85 17.21 -1.91
N PHE A 165 -12.38 18.42 -2.16
CA PHE A 165 -12.89 19.63 -1.50
C PHE A 165 -12.97 20.79 -2.50
N SER A 166 -14.18 21.09 -2.97
CA SER A 166 -14.39 22.08 -4.04
C SER A 166 -13.53 21.74 -5.26
N ASP A 167 -12.68 22.69 -5.70
CA ASP A 167 -11.78 22.51 -6.84
C ASP A 167 -10.37 22.06 -6.38
N GLY A 168 -10.24 21.56 -5.14
CA GLY A 168 -8.99 21.11 -4.54
C GLY A 168 -9.23 19.87 -3.68
N PHE A 169 -8.36 19.68 -2.69
CA PHE A 169 -8.42 18.54 -1.79
C PHE A 169 -8.23 18.95 -0.33
N LEU A 170 -8.77 18.15 0.56
CA LEU A 170 -8.52 18.25 1.98
C LEU A 170 -7.83 16.97 2.46
N LEU A 171 -6.66 17.14 3.04
CA LEU A 171 -5.90 16.06 3.65
C LEU A 171 -6.20 16.05 5.15
N ARG A 172 -6.85 15.01 5.65
CA ARG A 172 -7.18 14.87 7.07
C ARG A 172 -6.38 13.76 7.72
N PRO A 173 -6.05 13.85 9.02
CA PRO A 173 -5.58 12.69 9.77
C PRO A 173 -6.59 11.56 9.59
N GLY A 174 -6.15 10.46 9.00
CA GLY A 174 -6.89 9.21 9.11
C GLY A 174 -6.71 8.66 10.53
N PRO A 175 -7.55 7.71 10.97
CA PRO A 175 -7.11 6.86 12.08
C PRO A 175 -5.71 6.35 11.71
N ALA A 176 -4.73 6.51 12.62
CA ALA A 176 -3.39 5.99 12.42
C ALA A 176 -3.54 4.58 11.85
N ALA A 177 -2.86 4.28 10.73
CA ALA A 177 -2.89 2.92 10.21
C ALA A 177 -2.56 2.02 11.39
N ALA A 178 -3.50 1.14 11.78
CA ALA A 178 -3.20 0.15 12.79
C ALA A 178 -1.87 -0.48 12.35
N PRO A 179 -0.85 -0.55 13.23
CA PRO A 179 0.41 -1.15 12.85
C PRO A 179 0.11 -2.48 12.16
N PRO A 180 0.72 -2.77 11.00
CA PRO A 180 0.35 -3.92 10.19
C PRO A 180 0.25 -5.14 11.10
N GLY A 181 -0.92 -5.77 11.10
CA GLY A 181 -1.16 -6.94 11.91
C GLY A 181 -0.28 -8.09 11.43
N LEU A 182 0.16 -8.92 12.37
CA LEU A 182 0.79 -10.20 12.05
C LEU A 182 -0.28 -11.28 12.07
N THR A 183 -0.60 -11.82 10.89
CA THR A 183 -1.48 -12.99 10.77
C THR A 183 -0.63 -14.26 10.67
N LEU A 184 -0.93 -15.26 11.49
CA LEU A 184 -0.24 -16.54 11.53
C LEU A 184 -1.21 -17.67 11.19
N SER A 185 -0.87 -18.49 10.20
CA SER A 185 -1.55 -19.75 9.93
C SER A 185 -0.62 -20.92 10.24
N LEU A 186 -0.92 -21.61 11.33
CA LEU A 186 -0.08 -22.63 11.98
C LEU A 186 -0.83 -23.95 12.23
N LEU A 187 -2.15 -24.00 12.01
CA LEU A 187 -2.97 -25.20 12.14
C LEU A 187 -2.97 -26.03 10.85
N GLY A 188 -3.02 -27.36 11.01
CA GLY A 188 -3.14 -28.32 9.92
C GLY A 188 -1.81 -28.80 9.35
N GLU A 189 -1.88 -29.61 8.28
CA GLU A 189 -0.70 -30.24 7.66
C GLU A 189 -0.01 -29.38 6.60
N GLY A 190 -0.59 -28.23 6.27
CA GLY A 190 -0.06 -27.31 5.28
C GLY A 190 1.29 -26.69 5.68
N THR A 191 1.91 -25.99 4.73
CA THR A 191 3.10 -25.18 5.05
C THR A 191 2.67 -23.98 5.89
N PRO A 192 3.23 -23.77 7.11
CA PRO A 192 2.85 -22.63 7.94
C PRO A 192 3.18 -21.32 7.24
N THR A 193 2.35 -20.29 7.44
CA THR A 193 2.54 -18.98 6.80
C THR A 193 2.41 -17.84 7.80
N ALA A 194 3.14 -16.75 7.56
CA ALA A 194 2.94 -15.46 8.23
C ALA A 194 2.66 -14.37 7.20
N SER A 195 1.75 -13.45 7.54
CA SER A 195 1.54 -12.19 6.81
C SER A 195 1.77 -11.02 7.75
N TYR A 196 2.61 -10.08 7.34
CA TYR A 196 2.80 -8.80 8.06
C TYR A 196 2.47 -7.67 7.08
N GLY A 197 1.28 -7.09 7.22
CA GLY A 197 0.65 -6.31 6.15
C GLY A 197 0.01 -7.22 5.10
N ASP A 198 0.13 -6.88 3.81
CA ASP A 198 -0.56 -7.58 2.71
C ASP A 198 0.23 -8.76 2.09
N ASP A 199 1.47 -9.00 2.53
CA ASP A 199 2.35 -10.03 1.96
C ASP A 199 2.37 -11.31 2.81
N ALA A 200 1.65 -12.35 2.38
CA ALA A 200 1.73 -13.68 2.97
C ALA A 200 2.99 -14.43 2.50
N ARG A 201 3.70 -15.06 3.44
CA ARG A 201 4.98 -15.76 3.17
C ARG A 201 5.02 -17.12 3.87
N PRO A 202 5.57 -18.17 3.23
CA PRO A 202 5.80 -19.46 3.87
C PRO A 202 6.89 -19.36 4.94
N LEU A 203 6.72 -20.13 6.01
CA LEU A 203 7.66 -20.21 7.13
C LEU A 203 8.39 -21.55 7.12
N SER A 204 9.65 -21.52 7.57
CA SER A 204 10.30 -22.76 8.03
C SER A 204 9.61 -23.23 9.31
N LEU A 205 9.71 -24.53 9.63
CA LEU A 205 9.18 -25.06 10.88
C LEU A 205 9.73 -24.30 12.09
N ARG A 206 11.04 -24.03 12.11
CA ARG A 206 11.69 -23.31 13.21
C ARG A 206 11.14 -21.88 13.38
N HIS A 207 10.91 -21.18 12.28
CA HIS A 207 10.32 -19.84 12.32
C HIS A 207 8.87 -19.87 12.81
N ALA A 208 8.10 -20.86 12.37
CA ALA A 208 6.72 -21.07 12.81
C ALA A 208 6.65 -21.35 14.32
N GLU A 209 7.54 -22.22 14.84
CA GLU A 209 7.62 -22.51 16.27
C GLU A 209 7.99 -21.26 17.10
N LEU A 210 8.98 -20.48 16.64
CA LEU A 210 9.37 -19.22 17.31
C LEU A 210 8.22 -18.22 17.36
N LEU A 211 7.48 -18.03 16.26
CA LEU A 211 6.34 -17.12 16.22
C LEU A 211 5.17 -17.63 17.08
N ALA A 212 4.93 -18.94 17.11
CA ALA A 212 3.94 -19.55 17.98
C ALA A 212 4.25 -19.29 19.46
N LEU A 213 5.50 -19.53 19.88
CA LEU A 213 5.95 -19.26 21.24
C LEU A 213 5.83 -17.77 21.58
N LEU A 214 6.25 -16.87 20.69
CA LEU A 214 6.12 -15.43 20.94
C LEU A 214 4.65 -14.97 21.01
N ALA A 215 3.74 -15.61 20.26
CA ALA A 215 2.30 -15.34 20.34
C ALA A 215 1.68 -15.85 21.65
N LEU A 216 2.16 -16.99 22.17
CA LEU A 216 1.75 -17.56 23.46
C LEU A 216 2.30 -16.76 24.66
N HIS A 217 3.40 -16.03 24.48
CA HIS A 217 4.05 -15.24 25.52
C HIS A 217 4.11 -13.73 25.18
N PRO A 218 2.99 -12.98 25.31
CA PRO A 218 2.92 -11.56 24.93
C PRO A 218 3.91 -10.65 25.66
N HIS A 219 4.32 -11.01 26.89
CA HIS A 219 5.33 -10.27 27.66
C HIS A 219 6.76 -10.44 27.11
N GLY A 220 6.95 -11.41 26.22
CA GLY A 220 8.22 -11.73 25.58
C GLY A 220 9.02 -12.80 26.28
N LEU A 221 10.00 -13.33 25.55
CA LEU A 221 10.92 -14.37 25.98
C LEU A 221 12.37 -13.97 25.69
N THR A 222 13.30 -14.36 26.56
CA THR A 222 14.73 -14.25 26.27
C THR A 222 15.17 -15.33 25.28
N ALA A 223 16.41 -15.24 24.77
CA ALA A 223 16.96 -16.26 23.90
C ALA A 223 17.06 -17.62 24.61
N GLU A 224 17.38 -17.59 25.90
CA GLU A 224 17.52 -18.75 26.77
C GLU A 224 16.16 -19.42 26.99
N GLN A 225 15.11 -18.63 27.27
CA GLN A 225 13.75 -19.16 27.43
C GLN A 225 13.21 -19.75 26.12
N LEU A 226 13.37 -19.05 24.99
CA LEU A 226 12.99 -19.60 23.69
C LEU A 226 13.73 -20.90 23.37
N SER A 227 15.03 -20.97 23.69
CA SER A 227 15.84 -22.17 23.52
C SER A 227 15.30 -23.33 24.35
N PHE A 228 14.96 -23.06 25.61
CA PHE A 228 14.38 -24.04 26.53
C PHE A 228 12.99 -24.52 26.06
N HIS A 229 12.10 -23.62 25.64
CA HIS A 229 10.78 -24.03 25.14
C HIS A 229 10.86 -24.84 23.83
N LEU A 230 11.88 -24.61 23.00
CA LEU A 230 12.06 -25.33 21.73
C LEU A 230 12.75 -26.69 21.88
N TYR A 231 13.74 -26.81 22.75
CA TYR A 231 14.63 -27.97 22.82
C TYR A 231 14.75 -28.60 24.23
N GLY A 232 14.18 -27.99 25.26
CA GLY A 232 14.45 -28.36 26.65
C GLY A 232 15.88 -28.00 27.06
N ASP A 233 16.50 -28.86 27.88
CA ASP A 233 17.83 -28.64 28.45
C ASP A 233 18.97 -28.67 27.41
N ASP A 234 18.72 -29.26 26.23
CA ASP A 234 19.72 -29.41 25.15
C ASP A 234 19.82 -28.20 24.21
N GLY A 235 19.06 -27.14 24.48
CA GLY A 235 18.96 -25.99 23.58
C GLY A 235 20.17 -25.06 23.60
N ASN A 236 20.54 -24.51 22.43
CA ASN A 236 21.57 -23.47 22.31
C ASN A 236 20.97 -22.06 22.03
N PRO A 237 21.04 -21.12 22.99
CA PRO A 237 20.53 -19.76 22.83
C PRO A 237 21.18 -18.97 21.68
N VAL A 238 22.40 -19.30 21.28
CA VAL A 238 23.10 -18.62 20.16
C VAL A 238 22.37 -18.87 18.84
N THR A 239 21.94 -20.12 18.60
CA THR A 239 21.17 -20.49 17.40
C THR A 239 19.84 -19.72 17.36
N ILE A 240 19.17 -19.58 18.50
CA ILE A 240 17.92 -18.81 18.59
C ILE A 240 18.12 -17.35 18.20
N ARG A 241 19.20 -16.71 18.66
CA ARG A 241 19.50 -15.32 18.29
C ARG A 241 19.69 -15.17 16.77
N ALA A 242 20.34 -16.15 16.13
CA ALA A 242 20.51 -16.15 14.68
C ALA A 242 19.18 -16.32 13.93
N GLU A 243 18.29 -17.22 14.37
CA GLU A 243 16.96 -17.37 13.79
C GLU A 243 16.08 -16.13 13.98
N ILE A 244 16.08 -15.53 15.18
CA ILE A 244 15.34 -14.28 15.43
C ILE A 244 15.88 -13.15 14.55
N HIS A 245 17.20 -13.07 14.34
CA HIS A 245 17.77 -12.10 13.41
C HIS A 245 17.23 -12.29 11.99
N ARG A 246 17.17 -13.54 11.50
CA ARG A 246 16.56 -13.86 10.20
C ARG A 246 15.07 -13.49 10.13
N LEU A 247 14.30 -13.87 11.16
CA LEU A 247 12.88 -13.52 11.27
C LEU A 247 12.64 -12.00 11.25
N ARG A 248 13.46 -11.22 11.97
CA ARG A 248 13.39 -9.75 11.95
C ARG A 248 13.70 -9.16 10.58
N GLY A 249 14.63 -9.76 9.84
CA GLY A 249 14.87 -9.39 8.44
C GLY A 249 13.67 -9.66 7.53
N GLN A 250 12.85 -10.68 7.84
CA GLN A 250 11.68 -11.06 7.05
C GLN A 250 10.39 -10.31 7.43
N LEU A 251 10.17 -10.07 8.73
CA LEU A 251 8.94 -9.49 9.30
C LEU A 251 9.11 -8.04 9.80
N GLY A 252 10.23 -7.40 9.43
CA GLY A 252 10.51 -6.00 9.75
C GLY A 252 10.42 -5.68 11.26
N GLY A 253 9.68 -4.62 11.58
CA GLY A 253 9.51 -4.10 12.94
C GLY A 253 8.58 -4.93 13.85
N ALA A 254 8.08 -6.08 13.41
CA ALA A 254 7.11 -6.88 14.16
C ALA A 254 7.64 -7.45 15.49
N ILE A 255 8.96 -7.67 15.60
CA ILE A 255 9.61 -8.32 16.75
C ILE A 255 10.58 -7.34 17.42
N ALA A 256 10.30 -6.99 18.67
CA ALA A 256 11.22 -6.20 19.50
C ALA A 256 12.40 -7.03 20.01
N ALA A 257 13.51 -6.35 20.33
CA ALA A 257 14.67 -6.99 20.93
C ALA A 257 14.60 -6.92 22.47
N LYS A 258 14.95 -8.03 23.13
CA LYS A 258 15.26 -8.15 24.58
C LYS A 258 14.18 -7.58 25.55
N PRO A 259 13.26 -8.39 26.08
CA PRO A 259 12.93 -9.76 25.63
C PRO A 259 12.32 -9.70 24.22
N TYR A 260 12.49 -10.79 23.46
CA TYR A 260 11.86 -10.92 22.16
C TYR A 260 10.35 -11.00 22.34
N ARG A 261 9.60 -10.09 21.71
CA ARG A 261 8.13 -10.04 21.76
C ARG A 261 7.56 -9.47 20.48
N LEU A 262 6.33 -9.86 20.17
CA LEU A 262 5.56 -9.28 19.07
C LEU A 262 5.03 -7.92 19.50
N VAL A 263 5.36 -6.87 18.75
CA VAL A 263 4.97 -5.47 19.02
C VAL A 263 3.92 -4.93 18.05
N CYS A 264 3.20 -5.85 17.41
CA CYS A 264 2.07 -5.58 16.54
C CYS A 264 0.87 -6.40 16.99
N PRO A 265 -0.36 -6.05 16.58
CA PRO A 265 -1.53 -6.90 16.74
C PRO A 265 -1.27 -8.27 16.10
N VAL A 266 -1.54 -9.36 16.81
CA VAL A 266 -1.30 -10.73 16.35
C VAL A 266 -2.63 -11.45 16.19
N GLU A 267 -2.87 -12.01 15.01
CA GLU A 267 -3.97 -12.92 14.75
C GLU A 267 -3.42 -14.29 14.36
N ALA A 268 -3.41 -15.22 15.31
CA ALA A 268 -3.07 -16.61 15.04
C ALA A 268 -4.33 -17.48 14.98
N ASP A 269 -4.39 -18.38 14.00
CA ASP A 269 -5.50 -19.31 13.79
C ASP A 269 -5.80 -20.18 15.03
N PHE A 270 -4.78 -20.71 15.71
CA PHE A 270 -4.96 -21.46 16.97
C PHE A 270 -5.57 -20.62 18.10
N MET A 271 -5.19 -19.33 18.21
CA MET A 271 -5.80 -18.41 19.18
C MET A 271 -7.25 -18.07 18.80
N LYS A 272 -7.56 -17.98 17.50
CA LYS A 272 -8.94 -17.81 17.00
C LYS A 272 -9.81 -19.00 17.39
N VAL A 273 -9.31 -20.24 17.25
CA VAL A 273 -10.03 -21.44 17.69
C VAL A 273 -10.29 -21.40 19.20
N ARG A 274 -9.30 -21.04 20.03
CA ARG A 274 -9.50 -20.88 21.50
C ARG A 274 -10.59 -19.86 21.85
N ARG A 275 -10.64 -18.72 21.14
CA ARG A 275 -11.72 -17.73 21.32
C ARG A 275 -13.08 -18.30 20.95
N LEU A 276 -13.17 -19.04 19.84
CA LEU A 276 -14.42 -19.66 19.39
C LEU A 276 -14.92 -20.72 20.38
N LEU A 277 -14.01 -21.54 20.92
CA LEU A 277 -14.31 -22.50 21.98
C LEU A 277 -14.89 -21.80 23.23
N SER A 278 -14.28 -20.68 23.63
CA SER A 278 -14.76 -19.89 24.78
C SER A 278 -16.12 -19.23 24.53
N SER A 279 -16.38 -18.81 23.28
CA SER A 279 -17.67 -18.23 22.89
C SER A 279 -18.79 -19.25 22.69
N GLY A 280 -18.47 -20.54 22.61
CA GLY A 280 -19.45 -21.61 22.48
C GLY A 280 -20.03 -21.81 21.07
N ASP A 281 -19.27 -21.49 20.01
CA ASP A 281 -19.71 -21.61 18.60
C ASP A 281 -19.16 -22.88 17.91
N PRO A 282 -19.93 -23.99 17.83
CA PRO A 282 -19.47 -25.24 17.20
C PRO A 282 -19.24 -25.12 15.69
N ALA A 283 -20.08 -24.38 14.98
CA ALA A 283 -19.93 -24.18 13.54
C ALA A 283 -18.69 -23.34 13.21
N GLY A 284 -18.40 -22.32 14.03
CA GLY A 284 -17.18 -21.54 13.96
C GLY A 284 -15.94 -22.38 14.22
N VAL A 285 -15.93 -23.19 15.28
CA VAL A 285 -14.80 -24.07 15.63
C VAL A 285 -14.51 -25.08 14.51
N ALA A 286 -15.53 -25.79 14.03
CA ALA A 286 -15.36 -26.81 12.99
C ALA A 286 -14.81 -26.23 11.68
N ARG A 287 -15.17 -24.98 11.34
CA ARG A 287 -14.67 -24.28 10.16
C ARG A 287 -13.25 -23.74 10.34
N ALA A 288 -12.89 -23.33 11.57
CA ALA A 288 -11.62 -22.68 11.87
C ALA A 288 -10.50 -23.66 12.24
N TYR A 289 -10.82 -24.93 12.50
CA TYR A 289 -9.85 -25.96 12.89
C TYR A 289 -9.58 -26.94 11.74
N PRO A 290 -8.58 -26.68 10.88
CA PRO A 290 -8.21 -27.57 9.78
C PRO A 290 -7.37 -28.79 10.24
N GLY A 291 -6.95 -28.81 11.51
CA GLY A 291 -6.11 -29.87 12.07
C GLY A 291 -5.23 -29.37 13.22
N PRO A 292 -4.28 -30.19 13.69
CA PRO A 292 -3.44 -29.89 14.85
C PRO A 292 -2.49 -28.70 14.62
N LEU A 293 -2.11 -28.02 15.71
CA LEU A 293 -1.10 -26.96 15.70
C LEU A 293 0.28 -27.54 15.39
N LEU A 294 0.92 -27.10 14.30
CA LEU A 294 2.28 -27.50 13.92
C LEU A 294 2.55 -29.00 14.13
N PRO A 295 1.90 -29.92 13.39
CA PRO A 295 1.96 -31.36 13.64
C PRO A 295 3.39 -31.93 13.65
N ARG A 296 4.31 -31.31 12.93
CA ARG A 296 5.73 -31.72 12.83
C ARG A 296 6.65 -31.12 13.90
N SER A 297 6.12 -30.24 14.77
CA SER A 297 6.90 -29.63 15.85
C SER A 297 7.13 -30.62 16.98
N GLU A 298 8.39 -30.74 17.41
CA GLU A 298 8.80 -31.52 18.58
C GLU A 298 9.06 -30.67 19.82
N SER A 299 8.84 -29.35 19.75
CA SER A 299 8.96 -28.45 20.90
C SER A 299 8.04 -28.91 22.05
N PRO A 300 8.57 -29.12 23.28
CA PRO A 300 7.77 -29.59 24.41
C PRO A 300 6.59 -28.68 24.78
N GLU A 301 6.74 -27.36 24.64
CA GLU A 301 5.66 -26.40 24.88
C GLU A 301 4.57 -26.51 23.80
N LEU A 302 4.98 -26.52 22.52
CA LEU A 302 4.03 -26.56 21.41
C LEU A 302 3.32 -27.90 21.29
N ARG A 303 3.97 -29.01 21.69
CA ARG A 303 3.31 -30.32 21.82
C ARG A 303 2.20 -30.28 22.86
N ARG A 304 2.48 -29.74 24.05
CA ARG A 304 1.47 -29.57 25.11
C ARG A 304 0.29 -28.71 24.64
N GLU A 305 0.57 -27.56 24.03
CA GLU A 305 -0.46 -26.66 23.50
C GLU A 305 -1.27 -27.31 22.37
N ARG A 306 -0.63 -28.09 21.49
CA ARG A 306 -1.32 -28.86 20.44
C ARG A 306 -2.28 -29.88 21.05
N ASP A 307 -1.79 -30.70 21.97
CA ASP A 307 -2.54 -31.80 22.56
C ASP A 307 -3.73 -31.26 23.38
N GLU A 308 -3.52 -30.16 24.11
CA GLU A 308 -4.59 -29.48 24.85
C GLU A 308 -5.65 -28.89 23.91
N LEU A 309 -5.25 -28.14 22.88
CA LEU A 309 -6.17 -27.54 21.93
C LEU A 309 -7.00 -28.61 21.22
N GLU A 310 -6.36 -29.70 20.80
CA GLU A 310 -6.99 -30.84 20.18
C GLU A 310 -8.04 -31.50 21.09
N ALA A 311 -7.67 -31.80 22.34
CA ALA A 311 -8.60 -32.38 23.30
C ALA A 311 -9.81 -31.46 23.55
N GLN A 312 -9.58 -30.15 23.64
CA GLN A 312 -10.65 -29.16 23.81
C GLN A 312 -11.59 -29.10 22.59
N VAL A 313 -11.04 -29.07 21.37
CA VAL A 313 -11.85 -29.07 20.14
C VAL A 313 -12.68 -30.34 20.04
N ARG A 314 -12.05 -31.51 20.20
CA ARG A 314 -12.71 -32.82 20.16
C ARG A 314 -13.87 -32.88 21.15
N ALA A 315 -13.59 -32.63 22.43
CA ALA A 315 -14.59 -32.69 23.49
C ALA A 315 -15.73 -31.68 23.28
N PHE A 316 -15.40 -30.48 22.77
CA PHE A 316 -16.39 -29.45 22.49
C PHE A 316 -17.32 -29.83 21.35
N LEU A 317 -16.79 -30.31 20.22
CA LEU A 317 -17.58 -30.73 19.06
C LEU A 317 -18.41 -31.97 19.34
N LEU A 318 -17.89 -32.95 20.10
CA LEU A 318 -18.71 -34.05 20.59
C LEU A 318 -19.86 -33.53 21.47
N ARG A 319 -19.62 -32.59 22.38
CA ARG A 319 -20.68 -32.16 23.30
C ARG A 319 -21.71 -31.22 22.66
N ARG A 320 -21.31 -30.39 21.70
CA ARG A 320 -22.11 -29.26 21.18
C ARG A 320 -22.30 -29.26 19.67
N GLY A 321 -21.51 -30.03 18.92
CA GLY A 321 -21.55 -30.08 17.46
C GLY A 321 -22.69 -30.96 16.95
N GLY A 322 -23.21 -30.60 15.78
CA GLY A 322 -24.14 -31.42 15.01
C GLY A 322 -23.42 -32.31 14.00
N PRO A 323 -24.18 -32.99 13.13
CA PRO A 323 -23.63 -33.89 12.12
C PRO A 323 -22.67 -33.22 11.12
N GLU A 324 -22.87 -31.93 10.81
CA GLU A 324 -21.98 -31.19 9.89
C GLU A 324 -20.64 -30.88 10.54
N GLU A 325 -20.65 -30.43 11.79
CA GLU A 325 -19.43 -30.09 12.52
C GLU A 325 -18.60 -31.33 12.85
N LEU A 326 -19.26 -32.43 13.26
CA LEU A 326 -18.58 -33.71 13.48
C LEU A 326 -17.98 -34.26 12.19
N TRP A 327 -18.69 -34.12 11.07
CA TRP A 327 -18.15 -34.52 9.78
C TRP A 327 -16.95 -33.66 9.38
N ALA A 328 -17.00 -32.35 9.57
CA ALA A 328 -15.86 -31.47 9.29
C ALA A 328 -14.63 -31.85 10.15
N TYR A 329 -14.82 -32.15 11.43
CA TYR A 329 -13.75 -32.69 12.28
C TYR A 329 -13.25 -34.04 11.79
N ALA A 330 -14.12 -34.96 11.36
CA ALA A 330 -13.72 -36.25 10.78
C ALA A 330 -12.94 -36.13 9.46
N GLN A 331 -12.81 -34.93 8.89
CA GLN A 331 -11.97 -34.68 7.71
C GLN A 331 -10.55 -34.19 8.07
N THR A 332 -10.27 -33.88 9.34
CA THR A 332 -8.91 -33.57 9.80
C THR A 332 -8.12 -34.85 10.03
N CYS A 333 -6.78 -34.77 10.08
CA CYS A 333 -5.94 -35.95 10.28
C CYS A 333 -6.15 -36.62 11.65
N ASN A 334 -6.51 -35.86 12.67
CA ASN A 334 -6.82 -36.39 13.99
C ASN A 334 -8.27 -36.86 14.17
N GLY A 335 -9.24 -36.25 13.49
CA GLY A 335 -10.64 -36.67 13.58
C GLY A 335 -10.98 -37.84 12.67
N ARG A 336 -10.18 -38.12 11.64
CA ARG A 336 -10.45 -39.14 10.62
C ARG A 336 -10.70 -40.54 11.20
N ASP A 337 -9.94 -40.89 12.24
CA ASP A 337 -9.94 -42.19 12.89
C ASP A 337 -10.51 -42.13 14.32
N ASP A 338 -11.19 -41.03 14.67
CA ASP A 338 -11.81 -40.86 15.98
C ASP A 338 -13.06 -41.74 16.10
N TYR A 339 -12.93 -42.83 16.86
CA TYR A 339 -13.98 -43.83 17.03
C TYR A 339 -15.32 -43.22 17.47
N GLU A 340 -15.33 -42.32 18.45
CA GLU A 340 -16.57 -41.77 19.02
C GLU A 340 -17.26 -40.82 18.05
N VAL A 341 -16.49 -40.04 17.30
CA VAL A 341 -17.01 -39.16 16.23
C VAL A 341 -17.63 -40.00 15.12
N LEU A 342 -16.92 -41.04 14.67
CA LEU A 342 -17.39 -41.94 13.62
C LEU A 342 -18.63 -42.73 14.05
N GLU A 343 -18.70 -43.20 15.29
CA GLU A 343 -19.86 -43.92 15.84
C GLU A 343 -21.13 -43.04 15.80
N ARG A 344 -21.01 -41.78 16.21
CA ARG A 344 -22.13 -40.82 16.16
C ARG A 344 -22.57 -40.50 14.73
N LEU A 345 -21.62 -40.37 13.81
CA LEU A 345 -21.93 -40.17 12.39
C LEU A 345 -22.58 -41.43 11.76
N ALA A 346 -22.14 -42.63 12.15
CA ALA A 346 -22.71 -43.90 11.68
C ALA A 346 -24.13 -44.17 12.20
N ALA A 347 -24.52 -43.53 13.31
CA ALA A 347 -25.87 -43.57 13.88
C ALA A 347 -26.88 -42.66 13.14
N LEU A 348 -26.42 -41.80 12.22
CA LEU A 348 -27.29 -41.00 11.35
C LEU A 348 -28.14 -41.90 10.42
N PRO A 349 -29.28 -41.40 9.90
CA PRO A 349 -30.13 -42.14 8.98
C PRO A 349 -29.32 -42.74 7.82
N PRO A 350 -29.63 -43.96 7.35
CA PRO A 350 -28.90 -44.60 6.25
C PRO A 350 -28.90 -43.82 4.93
N THR A 351 -29.82 -42.87 4.76
CA THR A 351 -29.88 -41.96 3.61
C THR A 351 -28.84 -40.84 3.65
N ASP A 352 -28.20 -40.61 4.80
CA ASP A 352 -27.15 -39.62 4.95
C ASP A 352 -25.80 -40.19 4.47
N LEU A 353 -25.18 -39.54 3.49
CA LEU A 353 -23.91 -39.96 2.91
C LEU A 353 -22.78 -40.04 3.97
N ARG A 354 -22.85 -39.21 5.01
CA ARG A 354 -21.87 -39.22 6.12
C ARG A 354 -21.93 -40.51 6.93
N SER A 355 -23.13 -41.09 7.09
CA SER A 355 -23.33 -42.37 7.79
C SER A 355 -22.63 -43.51 7.07
N ALA A 356 -22.83 -43.61 5.75
CA ALA A 356 -22.20 -44.64 4.93
C ALA A 356 -20.66 -44.55 4.98
N ALA A 357 -20.12 -43.32 4.87
CA ALA A 357 -18.69 -43.10 4.93
C ALA A 357 -18.10 -43.40 6.32
N ALA A 358 -18.78 -43.02 7.40
CA ALA A 358 -18.33 -43.29 8.76
C ALA A 358 -18.30 -44.80 9.08
N ARG A 359 -19.34 -45.55 8.67
CA ARG A 359 -19.37 -47.02 8.82
C ARG A 359 -18.23 -47.70 8.08
N SER A 360 -17.90 -47.24 6.87
CA SER A 360 -16.75 -47.77 6.14
C SER A 360 -15.44 -47.58 6.90
N ARG A 361 -15.25 -46.43 7.54
CA ARG A 361 -14.03 -46.13 8.32
C ARG A 361 -13.95 -46.92 9.63
N LEU A 362 -15.08 -47.17 10.31
CA LEU A 362 -15.12 -47.99 11.53
C LEU A 362 -14.77 -49.47 11.32
N HIS A 363 -14.90 -49.95 10.08
CA HIS A 363 -14.64 -51.35 9.70
C HIS A 363 -13.35 -51.54 8.89
N SER A 364 -12.58 -50.47 8.67
CA SER A 364 -11.25 -50.50 8.04
C SER A 364 -10.18 -50.54 9.13
#